data_AF-A0A841CJ09-F1
#
_entry.id   AF-A0A841CJ09-F1
#
_cell.length_a   1.000
_cell.length_b   1.000
_cell.length_c   1.000
_cell.angle_alpha   90.00
_cell.angle_beta   90.00
_cell.angle_gamma   90.00
#
_symmetry.space_group_name_H-M   'P 1'
#
loop_
_entity.id
_entity.type
_entity.pdbx_description
1 polymer ?
#
loop_
_entity_poly.entity_id
_entity_poly.type
_entity_poly.pdbx_seq_one_letter_code
_entity_poly.pdbx_strand_id
1 'polypeptide(L)'
;MTTDLNTLLTTLHVKIDDHLAGRRRMGRPPKLTDAELVTLAVAQALLGFTSEARRLRFLPARMLGPFPYLSGQSGYNRRLRAALLQVKQAIRRPAADTDLWTDTTWIVDSTPVECGRSRPTVKRSELAGWAKYSYCRSHSRWFWGLRLHLVCTPAGLPIAWALADAKIGEREVLMAICDQIGRSRVPSEQLPTSAP
;
A
#
# COMPACT_ATOMS: atom_id res chain seq x y z
N MET A 1 4.98 -19.40 21.67
CA MET A 1 5.48 -18.14 21.06
C MET A 1 4.76 -16.99 21.74
N THR A 2 5.36 -16.36 22.74
CA THR A 2 4.82 -15.16 23.36
C THR A 2 4.89 -14.03 22.33
N THR A 3 3.72 -13.57 21.87
CA THR A 3 3.56 -12.56 20.83
C THR A 3 3.91 -11.17 21.38
N ASP A 4 5.21 -10.94 21.59
CA ASP A 4 5.67 -9.62 22.02
C ASP A 4 5.56 -8.63 20.86
N LEU A 5 4.61 -7.71 21.00
CA LEU A 5 4.37 -6.64 20.04
C LEU A 5 5.63 -5.79 19.81
N ASN A 6 6.44 -5.57 20.86
CA ASN A 6 7.66 -4.79 20.71
C ASN A 6 8.67 -5.50 19.80
N THR A 7 8.87 -6.81 20.01
CA THR A 7 9.70 -7.64 19.13
C THR A 7 9.23 -7.57 17.67
N LEU A 8 7.92 -7.74 17.41
CA LEU A 8 7.36 -7.63 16.06
C LEU A 8 7.65 -6.26 15.41
N LEU A 9 7.43 -5.18 16.16
CA LEU A 9 7.60 -3.82 15.66
C LEU A 9 9.07 -3.46 15.43
N THR A 10 9.96 -3.90 16.31
CA THR A 10 11.40 -3.69 16.16
C THR A 10 11.92 -4.48 14.96
N THR A 11 11.54 -5.75 14.79
CA THR A 11 11.93 -6.54 13.60
C THR A 11 11.39 -5.92 12.31
N LEU A 12 10.14 -5.45 12.32
CA LEU A 12 9.55 -4.76 11.17
C LEU A 12 10.28 -3.45 10.86
N HIS A 13 10.63 -2.68 11.89
CA HIS A 13 11.38 -1.44 11.75
C HIS A 13 12.75 -1.67 11.12
N VAL A 14 13.54 -2.61 11.66
CA VAL A 14 14.89 -2.93 11.15
C VAL A 14 14.81 -3.38 9.70
N LYS A 15 13.88 -4.28 9.34
CA LYS A 15 13.70 -4.72 7.95
C LYS A 15 13.36 -3.57 7.00
N ILE A 16 12.51 -2.63 7.43
CA ILE A 16 12.14 -1.47 6.62
C ILE A 16 13.30 -0.47 6.54
N ASP A 17 14.03 -0.26 7.63
CA ASP A 17 15.14 0.68 7.70
C ASP A 17 16.32 0.22 6.83
N ASP A 18 16.72 -1.06 6.93
CA ASP A 18 17.75 -1.66 6.06
C ASP A 18 17.41 -1.49 4.57
N HIS A 19 16.12 -1.57 4.22
CA HIS A 19 15.66 -1.40 2.85
C HIS A 19 15.63 0.06 2.37
N LEU A 20 15.40 0.99 3.30
CA LEU A 20 15.39 2.43 3.00
C LEU A 20 16.76 3.09 3.20
N ALA A 21 17.73 2.36 3.77
CA ALA A 21 19.10 2.79 4.00
C ALA A 21 19.76 3.22 2.68
N GLY A 22 20.44 4.37 2.70
CA GLY A 22 21.12 4.94 1.53
C GLY A 22 20.46 6.18 0.92
N ARG A 23 19.24 6.55 1.35
CA ARG A 23 18.63 7.82 0.91
C ARG A 23 19.14 9.00 1.75
N ARG A 24 20.17 9.68 1.25
CA ARG A 24 20.61 10.97 1.81
C ARG A 24 19.50 12.01 1.65
N ARG A 25 18.96 12.47 2.77
CA ARG A 25 18.03 13.60 2.81
C ARG A 25 18.82 14.88 3.08
N MET A 26 18.69 15.88 2.22
CA MET A 26 19.20 17.22 2.52
C MET A 26 18.27 17.93 3.51
N GLY A 27 18.85 18.59 4.51
CA GLY A 27 18.14 19.39 5.52
C GLY A 27 18.03 18.74 6.90
N ARG A 28 17.30 19.40 7.81
CA ARG A 28 17.12 18.94 9.20
C ARG A 28 16.39 17.58 9.21
N PRO A 29 16.93 16.57 9.91
CA PRO A 29 16.28 15.27 9.99
C PRO A 29 14.89 15.42 10.64
N PRO A 30 13.85 14.80 10.06
CA PRO A 30 12.52 14.82 10.66
C PRO A 30 12.56 14.05 11.99
N LYS A 31 11.75 14.46 12.97
CA LYS A 31 11.62 13.77 14.27
C LYS A 31 11.10 12.33 14.17
N LEU A 32 10.44 11.99 13.07
CA LEU A 32 10.01 10.64 12.71
C LEU A 32 10.65 10.33 11.37
N THR A 33 11.44 9.29 11.23
CA THR A 33 12.08 8.90 9.96
C THR A 33 11.04 8.33 8.99
N ASP A 34 11.39 8.20 7.72
CA ASP A 34 10.47 7.58 6.77
C ASP A 34 10.34 6.07 7.01
N ALA A 35 11.38 5.41 7.53
CA ALA A 35 11.32 4.01 7.97
C ALA A 35 10.37 3.83 9.15
N GLU A 36 10.46 4.68 10.18
CA GLU A 36 9.50 4.67 11.29
C GLU A 36 8.07 4.95 10.79
N LEU A 37 7.90 5.92 9.89
CA LEU A 37 6.59 6.24 9.32
C LEU A 37 5.94 5.05 8.60
N VAL A 38 6.69 4.36 7.73
CA VAL A 38 6.21 3.18 7.01
C VAL A 38 5.97 2.01 7.97
N THR A 39 6.84 1.83 8.96
CA THR A 39 6.66 0.80 10.00
C THR A 39 5.36 1.00 10.75
N LEU A 40 5.07 2.23 11.19
CA LEU A 40 3.82 2.57 11.85
C LEU A 40 2.62 2.28 10.95
N ALA A 41 2.69 2.60 9.66
CA ALA A 41 1.61 2.34 8.71
C ALA A 41 1.33 0.84 8.53
N VAL A 42 2.37 0.03 8.38
CA VAL A 42 2.24 -1.43 8.28
C VAL A 42 1.72 -2.02 9.59
N ALA A 43 2.25 -1.58 10.72
CA ALA A 43 1.79 -2.02 12.04
C ALA A 43 0.31 -1.69 12.28
N GLN A 44 -0.18 -0.53 11.81
CA GLN A 44 -1.60 -0.19 11.90
C GLN A 44 -2.48 -1.18 11.15
N ALA A 45 -2.06 -1.56 9.94
CA ALA A 45 -2.78 -2.54 9.14
C ALA A 45 -2.78 -3.91 9.83
N LEU A 46 -1.62 -4.37 10.32
CA LEU A 46 -1.49 -5.65 11.03
C LEU A 46 -2.31 -5.71 12.33
N LEU A 47 -2.42 -4.58 13.05
CA LEU A 47 -3.19 -4.47 14.28
C LEU A 47 -4.68 -4.19 14.04
N GLY A 48 -5.13 -4.08 12.80
CA GLY A 48 -6.54 -3.85 12.46
C GLY A 48 -7.06 -2.44 12.82
N PHE A 49 -6.19 -1.44 12.89
CA PHE A 49 -6.61 -0.06 13.12
C PHE A 49 -7.21 0.54 11.84
N THR A 50 -8.53 0.40 11.68
CA THR A 50 -9.29 1.03 10.59
C THR A 50 -9.70 2.48 10.90
N SER A 51 -9.56 2.92 12.15
CA SER A 51 -9.90 4.27 12.59
C SER A 51 -8.65 5.06 13.02
N GLU A 52 -8.42 6.19 12.36
CA GLU A 52 -7.33 7.12 12.71
C GLU A 52 -7.46 7.67 14.14
N ALA A 53 -8.68 7.86 14.63
CA ALA A 53 -8.91 8.30 16.01
C ALA A 53 -8.54 7.21 17.02
N ARG A 54 -8.88 5.94 16.74
CA ARG A 54 -8.48 4.79 17.56
C ARG A 54 -6.96 4.64 17.58
N ARG A 55 -6.33 4.78 16.41
CA ARG A 55 -4.88 4.81 16.23
C ARG A 55 -4.22 5.83 17.16
N LEU A 56 -4.63 7.10 17.12
CA LEU A 56 -4.03 8.17 17.92
C LEU A 56 -4.15 7.94 19.42
N ARG A 57 -5.21 7.27 19.88
CA ARG A 57 -5.40 6.93 21.30
C ARG A 57 -4.58 5.72 21.73
N PHE A 58 -4.40 4.75 20.82
CA PHE A 58 -3.85 3.44 21.16
C PHE A 58 -2.33 3.33 20.95
N LEU A 59 -1.80 3.96 19.88
CA LEU A 59 -0.37 3.90 19.57
C LEU A 59 0.53 4.46 20.67
N PRO A 60 0.24 5.63 21.28
CA PRO A 60 1.07 6.13 22.37
C PRO A 60 1.12 5.15 23.56
N ALA A 61 0.02 4.47 23.88
CA ALA A 61 -0.02 3.58 25.05
C ALA A 61 0.77 2.27 24.87
N ARG A 62 1.00 1.83 23.62
CA ARG A 62 1.56 0.50 23.31
C ARG A 62 2.85 0.51 22.50
N MET A 63 3.24 1.64 21.92
CA MET A 63 4.30 1.69 20.90
C MET A 63 5.36 2.78 21.17
N LEU A 64 5.36 3.41 22.36
CA LEU A 64 6.34 4.45 22.75
C LEU A 64 7.77 3.93 22.94
N GLY A 65 7.98 2.60 23.05
CA GLY A 65 9.32 2.02 23.17
C GLY A 65 10.16 2.25 21.91
N PRO A 66 9.83 1.60 20.78
CA PRO A 66 10.60 1.73 19.54
C PRO A 66 10.36 3.05 18.77
N PHE A 67 9.31 3.82 19.08
CA PHE A 67 8.99 5.07 18.37
C PHE A 67 8.80 6.23 19.35
N PRO A 68 9.86 7.02 19.63
CA PRO A 68 9.83 8.08 20.65
C PRO A 68 8.99 9.30 20.24
N TYR A 69 8.64 9.45 18.95
CA TYR A 69 7.86 10.58 18.45
C TYR A 69 6.72 10.14 17.53
N LEU A 70 5.49 10.50 17.89
CA LEU A 70 4.30 10.33 17.05
C LEU A 70 3.81 11.71 16.57
N SER A 71 3.79 11.93 15.26
CA SER A 71 3.21 13.14 14.70
C SER A 71 1.69 13.14 14.85
N GLY A 72 1.09 14.31 15.07
CA GLY A 72 -0.36 14.51 15.00
C GLY A 72 -0.96 14.04 13.67
N GLN A 73 -2.28 13.81 13.66
CA GLN A 73 -3.02 13.17 12.55
C GLN A 73 -2.73 13.80 11.18
N SER A 74 -2.85 15.12 11.08
CA SER A 74 -2.67 15.85 9.82
C SER A 74 -1.24 15.76 9.28
N GLY A 75 -0.25 15.86 10.17
CA GLY A 75 1.17 15.74 9.83
C GLY A 75 1.53 14.31 9.40
N TYR A 76 1.03 13.30 10.12
CA TYR A 76 1.19 11.90 9.77
C TYR A 76 0.61 11.60 8.38
N ASN A 77 -0.65 11.97 8.13
CA ASN A 77 -1.33 11.69 6.87
C ASN A 77 -0.67 12.39 5.68
N ARG A 78 -0.23 13.65 5.86
CA ARG A 78 0.51 14.38 4.83
C ARG A 78 1.80 13.65 4.46
N ARG A 79 2.56 13.21 5.46
CA ARG A 79 3.81 12.48 5.23
C ARG A 79 3.59 11.10 4.65
N LEU A 80 2.57 10.38 5.10
CA LEU A 80 2.25 9.06 4.57
C LEU A 80 1.87 9.12 3.08
N ARG A 81 1.12 10.15 2.67
CA ARG A 81 0.82 10.40 1.25
C ARG A 81 2.09 10.66 0.44
N ALA A 82 3.04 11.43 0.98
CA ALA A 82 4.33 11.66 0.33
C ALA A 82 5.20 10.38 0.29
N ALA A 83 5.05 9.49 1.27
CA ALA A 83 5.76 8.21 1.38
C ALA A 83 5.09 7.07 0.60
N LEU A 84 4.12 7.34 -0.28
CA LEU A 84 3.35 6.30 -0.98
C LEU A 84 4.24 5.29 -1.73
N LEU A 85 5.32 5.75 -2.36
CA LEU A 85 6.27 4.86 -3.04
C LEU A 85 6.98 3.91 -2.07
N GLN A 86 7.35 4.41 -0.88
CA GLN A 86 8.01 3.60 0.15
C GLN A 86 7.04 2.55 0.72
N VAL A 87 5.78 2.93 0.92
CA VAL A 87 4.72 1.99 1.32
C VAL A 87 4.51 0.90 0.27
N LYS A 88 4.47 1.28 -1.02
CA LYS A 88 4.37 0.30 -2.12
C LYS A 88 5.56 -0.67 -2.15
N GLN A 89 6.78 -0.15 -1.93
CA GLN A 89 7.99 -0.97 -1.85
C GLN A 89 7.92 -1.96 -0.66
N ALA A 90 7.53 -1.47 0.52
CA ALA A 90 7.39 -2.30 1.72
C ALA A 90 6.32 -3.40 1.58
N ILE A 91 5.20 -3.13 0.90
CA ILE A 91 4.15 -4.15 0.64
C ILE A 91 4.64 -5.21 -0.33
N ARG A 92 5.35 -4.82 -1.39
CA ARG A 92 5.82 -5.75 -2.43
C ARG A 92 6.97 -6.63 -1.96
N ARG A 93 7.78 -6.15 -1.02
CA ARG A 93 9.05 -6.78 -0.66
C ARG A 93 8.90 -8.19 -0.04
N PRO A 94 7.96 -8.44 0.90
CA PRO A 94 7.74 -9.80 1.42
C PRO A 94 7.45 -10.82 0.31
N ALA A 95 6.70 -10.43 -0.72
CA ALA A 95 6.45 -11.30 -1.86
C ALA A 95 7.74 -11.60 -2.64
N ALA A 96 8.64 -10.62 -2.82
CA ALA A 96 9.91 -10.80 -3.52
C ALA A 96 10.99 -11.54 -2.70
N ASP A 97 10.93 -11.48 -1.37
CA ASP A 97 11.84 -12.19 -0.46
C ASP A 97 11.41 -13.64 -0.18
N THR A 98 10.33 -14.10 -0.82
CA THR A 98 9.82 -15.47 -0.69
C THR A 98 9.73 -16.13 -2.06
N ASP A 99 9.93 -17.45 -2.11
CA ASP A 99 9.83 -18.25 -3.33
C ASP A 99 8.41 -18.23 -3.95
N LEU A 100 7.41 -17.78 -3.18
CA LEU A 100 6.02 -17.61 -3.62
C LEU A 100 5.86 -16.63 -4.81
N TRP A 101 6.88 -15.79 -5.08
CA TRP A 101 6.90 -14.96 -6.29
C TRP A 101 7.01 -15.78 -7.59
N THR A 102 7.58 -16.99 -7.49
CA THR A 102 7.79 -17.91 -8.62
C THR A 102 6.61 -18.84 -8.87
N ASP A 103 5.57 -18.77 -8.03
CA ASP A 103 4.34 -19.54 -8.22
C ASP A 103 3.76 -19.28 -9.61
N THR A 104 3.37 -20.36 -10.28
CA THR A 104 2.72 -20.33 -11.59
C THR A 104 1.25 -19.91 -11.53
N THR A 105 0.73 -19.68 -10.32
CA THR A 105 -0.69 -19.37 -10.08
C THR A 105 -0.83 -18.20 -9.13
N TRP A 106 -1.59 -17.19 -9.53
CA TRP A 106 -1.93 -16.04 -8.71
C TRP A 106 -3.45 -15.94 -8.53
N ILE A 107 -3.86 -15.48 -7.36
CA ILE A 107 -5.25 -15.21 -7.01
C ILE A 107 -5.52 -13.74 -7.25
N VAL A 108 -6.67 -13.43 -7.87
CA VAL A 108 -7.10 -12.07 -8.14
C VAL A 108 -8.43 -11.83 -7.47
N ASP A 109 -8.54 -10.69 -6.77
CA ASP A 109 -9.82 -10.19 -6.25
C ASP A 109 -10.02 -8.72 -6.63
N SER A 110 -11.28 -8.38 -6.90
CA SER A 110 -11.72 -7.05 -7.31
C SER A 110 -12.72 -6.48 -6.32
N THR A 111 -12.23 -5.67 -5.39
CA THR A 111 -13.06 -5.08 -4.33
C THR A 111 -13.45 -3.63 -4.66
N PRO A 112 -14.74 -3.25 -4.51
CA PRO A 112 -15.18 -1.87 -4.73
C PRO A 112 -14.62 -0.93 -3.65
N VAL A 113 -14.00 0.16 -4.08
CA VAL A 113 -13.57 1.28 -3.23
C VAL A 113 -14.60 2.39 -3.38
N GLU A 114 -15.59 2.36 -2.48
CA GLU A 114 -16.70 3.30 -2.51
C GLU A 114 -16.27 4.69 -2.02
N CYS A 115 -16.49 5.71 -2.86
CA CYS A 115 -16.23 7.11 -2.54
C CYS A 115 -17.48 7.85 -2.07
N GLY A 116 -18.67 7.34 -2.42
CA GLY A 116 -19.96 7.86 -1.97
C GLY A 116 -21.13 7.23 -2.73
N ARG A 117 -22.35 7.67 -2.37
CA ARG A 117 -23.60 7.23 -3.03
C ARG A 117 -24.51 8.38 -3.48
N SER A 118 -24.23 9.60 -3.05
CA SER A 118 -25.13 10.74 -3.29
C SER A 118 -24.67 11.59 -4.48
N ARG A 119 -25.62 12.10 -5.27
CA ARG A 119 -25.34 13.05 -6.36
C ARG A 119 -24.59 14.30 -5.86
N PRO A 120 -24.93 14.90 -4.70
CA PRO A 120 -24.14 16.01 -4.15
C PRO A 120 -22.68 15.64 -3.88
N THR A 121 -22.41 14.45 -3.31
CA THR A 121 -21.03 13.98 -3.06
C THR A 121 -20.25 13.89 -4.37
N VAL A 122 -20.85 13.33 -5.42
CA VAL A 122 -20.21 13.23 -6.74
C VAL A 122 -19.85 14.61 -7.31
N LYS A 123 -20.78 15.58 -7.22
CA LYS A 123 -20.55 16.92 -7.79
C LYS A 123 -19.51 17.75 -7.03
N ARG A 124 -19.29 17.47 -5.74
CA ARG A 124 -18.41 18.24 -4.87
C ARG A 124 -17.06 17.57 -4.60
N SER A 125 -16.89 16.32 -5.03
CA SER A 125 -15.69 15.56 -4.75
C SER A 125 -14.64 15.75 -5.85
N GLU A 126 -13.39 15.95 -5.45
CA GLU A 126 -12.22 15.96 -6.34
C GLU A 126 -12.01 14.61 -7.05
N LEU A 127 -12.67 13.54 -6.59
CA LEU A 127 -12.63 12.22 -7.21
C LEU A 127 -13.56 12.08 -8.43
N ALA A 128 -14.36 13.09 -8.78
CA ALA A 128 -15.30 13.05 -9.91
C ALA A 128 -14.68 12.72 -11.27
N GLY A 129 -13.40 13.08 -11.48
CA GLY A 129 -12.66 12.70 -12.69
C GLY A 129 -12.29 11.21 -12.75
N TRP A 130 -12.14 10.58 -11.59
CA TRP A 130 -11.58 9.23 -11.45
C TRP A 130 -12.65 8.17 -11.14
N ALA A 131 -13.54 8.48 -10.19
CA ALA A 131 -14.57 7.56 -9.72
C ALA A 131 -15.80 7.54 -10.63
N LYS A 132 -16.37 6.35 -10.86
CA LYS A 132 -17.58 6.14 -11.66
C LYS A 132 -18.63 5.33 -10.91
N TYR A 133 -19.86 5.43 -11.39
CA TYR A 133 -20.94 4.55 -10.96
C TYR A 133 -20.74 3.16 -11.55
N SER A 134 -20.79 2.14 -10.70
CA SER A 134 -20.69 0.73 -11.06
C SER A 134 -21.51 -0.13 -10.09
N TYR A 135 -21.75 -1.38 -10.49
CA TYR A 135 -22.49 -2.35 -9.69
C TYR A 135 -21.53 -3.39 -9.11
N CYS A 136 -21.64 -3.63 -7.81
CA CYS A 136 -20.95 -4.72 -7.12
C CYS A 136 -21.92 -5.89 -6.97
N ARG A 137 -21.67 -6.99 -7.72
CA ARG A 137 -22.48 -8.21 -7.67
C ARG A 137 -22.43 -8.90 -6.31
N SER A 138 -21.25 -8.97 -5.68
CA SER A 138 -21.06 -9.67 -4.40
C SER A 138 -21.87 -9.07 -3.25
N HIS A 139 -22.10 -7.75 -3.28
CA HIS A 139 -22.90 -7.04 -2.28
C HIS A 139 -24.25 -6.54 -2.83
N SER A 140 -24.63 -7.00 -4.03
CA SER A 140 -25.84 -6.61 -4.75
C SER A 140 -26.16 -5.11 -4.71
N ARG A 141 -25.15 -4.25 -4.86
CA ARG A 141 -25.32 -2.78 -4.66
C ARG A 141 -24.64 -1.94 -5.74
N TRP A 142 -25.27 -0.79 -6.01
CA TRP A 142 -24.65 0.29 -6.75
C TRP A 142 -23.73 1.11 -5.85
N PHE A 143 -22.60 1.51 -6.39
CA PHE A 143 -21.66 2.40 -5.72
C PHE A 143 -21.10 3.41 -6.72
N TRP A 144 -20.69 4.57 -6.21
CA TRP A 144 -19.85 5.51 -6.94
C TRP A 144 -18.45 5.48 -6.33
N GLY A 145 -17.47 5.11 -7.15
CA GLY A 145 -16.12 4.87 -6.66
C GLY A 145 -15.19 4.28 -7.70
N LEU A 146 -14.15 3.62 -7.20
CA LEU A 146 -13.12 2.93 -7.97
C LEU A 146 -13.18 1.43 -7.68
N ARG A 147 -12.47 0.61 -8.45
CA ARG A 147 -12.23 -0.80 -8.13
C ARG A 147 -10.75 -1.01 -7.81
N LEU A 148 -10.50 -1.63 -6.66
CA LEU A 148 -9.19 -2.12 -6.30
C LEU A 148 -9.07 -3.56 -6.80
N HIS A 149 -8.15 -3.77 -7.73
CA HIS A 149 -7.75 -5.09 -8.20
C HIS A 149 -6.49 -5.48 -7.43
N LEU A 150 -6.55 -6.59 -6.72
CA LEU A 150 -5.46 -7.12 -5.90
C LEU A 150 -5.01 -8.46 -6.49
N VAL A 151 -3.71 -8.61 -6.71
CA VAL A 151 -3.07 -9.86 -7.14
C VAL A 151 -2.25 -10.40 -5.99
N CYS A 152 -2.55 -11.63 -5.58
CA CYS A 152 -1.92 -12.30 -4.44
C CYS A 152 -1.36 -13.67 -4.82
N THR A 153 -0.37 -14.12 -4.06
CA THR A 153 0.05 -15.53 -4.04
C THR A 153 -1.07 -16.38 -3.42
N PRO A 154 -1.09 -17.71 -3.64
CA PRO A 154 -2.04 -18.62 -2.98
C PRO A 154 -1.94 -18.59 -1.45
N ALA A 155 -0.77 -18.24 -0.90
CA ALA A 155 -0.55 -18.03 0.52
C ALA A 155 -1.08 -16.67 1.05
N GLY A 156 -1.65 -15.84 0.18
CA GLY A 156 -2.24 -14.55 0.55
C GLY A 156 -1.27 -13.37 0.57
N LEU A 157 -0.06 -13.50 0.00
CA LEU A 157 0.88 -12.38 -0.08
C LEU A 157 0.54 -11.46 -1.25
N PRO A 158 0.38 -10.14 -1.03
CA PRO A 158 0.11 -9.20 -2.11
C PRO A 158 1.34 -9.01 -3.00
N ILE A 159 1.17 -9.27 -4.30
CA ILE A 159 2.21 -9.16 -5.34
C ILE A 159 2.11 -7.79 -6.01
N ALA A 160 0.89 -7.43 -6.42
CA ALA A 160 0.59 -6.21 -7.13
C ALA A 160 -0.85 -5.80 -6.89
N TRP A 161 -1.14 -4.52 -7.15
CA TRP A 161 -2.49 -4.00 -7.09
C TRP A 161 -2.65 -2.83 -8.05
N ALA A 162 -3.87 -2.61 -8.50
CA ALA A 162 -4.23 -1.43 -9.27
C ALA A 162 -5.55 -0.86 -8.77
N LEU A 163 -5.62 0.47 -8.74
CA LEU A 163 -6.87 1.18 -8.53
C LEU A 163 -7.34 1.69 -9.89
N ALA A 164 -8.46 1.17 -10.36
CA ALA A 164 -8.98 1.43 -11.69
C ALA A 164 -10.39 2.05 -11.64
N ASP A 165 -10.79 2.65 -12.76
CA ASP A 165 -12.17 3.03 -12.99
C ASP A 165 -13.07 1.80 -12.80
N ALA A 166 -14.14 1.98 -12.03
CA ALA A 166 -15.03 0.89 -11.65
C ALA A 166 -15.79 0.25 -12.84
N LYS A 167 -15.70 0.83 -14.04
CA LYS A 167 -16.28 0.29 -15.29
C LYS A 167 -15.29 -0.52 -16.13
N ILE A 168 -13.98 -0.37 -15.92
CA ILE A 168 -12.99 -1.14 -16.68
C ILE A 168 -13.12 -2.61 -16.30
N GLY A 169 -13.06 -3.49 -17.30
CA GLY A 169 -13.16 -4.94 -17.07
C GLY A 169 -11.96 -5.46 -16.28
N GLU A 170 -12.20 -6.40 -15.37
CA GLU A 170 -11.15 -7.00 -14.54
C GLU A 170 -10.00 -7.57 -15.37
N ARG A 171 -10.31 -8.22 -16.50
CA ARG A 171 -9.32 -8.80 -17.41
C ARG A 171 -8.37 -7.75 -17.99
N GLU A 172 -8.88 -6.58 -18.38
CA GLU A 172 -8.07 -5.51 -18.96
C GLU A 172 -7.09 -4.95 -17.92
N VAL A 173 -7.57 -4.71 -16.70
CA VAL A 173 -6.71 -4.26 -15.60
C VAL A 173 -5.67 -5.31 -15.27
N LEU A 174 -6.05 -6.58 -15.23
CA LEU A 174 -5.13 -7.67 -14.92
C LEU A 174 -4.04 -7.82 -15.98
N MET A 175 -4.36 -7.69 -17.27
CA MET A 175 -3.34 -7.69 -18.34
C MET A 175 -2.33 -6.56 -18.13
N ALA A 176 -2.80 -5.34 -17.82
CA ALA A 176 -1.92 -4.21 -17.53
C ALA A 176 -1.03 -4.45 -16.29
N ILE A 177 -1.58 -5.06 -15.23
CA ILE A 177 -0.79 -5.45 -14.04
C ILE A 177 0.27 -6.49 -14.42
N CYS A 178 -0.09 -7.52 -15.17
CA CYS A 178 0.83 -8.57 -15.62
C CYS A 178 1.96 -8.00 -16.48
N ASP A 179 1.65 -7.10 -17.42
CA ASP A 179 2.65 -6.41 -18.24
C ASP A 179 3.62 -5.60 -17.38
N GLN A 180 3.10 -4.89 -16.37
CA GLN A 180 3.92 -4.12 -15.44
C GLN A 180 4.81 -5.03 -14.58
N ILE A 181 4.29 -6.17 -14.10
CA ILE A 181 5.07 -7.17 -13.37
C ILE A 181 6.18 -7.73 -14.27
N GLY A 182 5.85 -8.11 -15.51
CA GLY A 182 6.79 -8.61 -16.50
C GLY A 182 7.93 -7.63 -16.78
N ARG A 183 7.62 -6.35 -16.99
CA ARG A 183 8.64 -5.29 -17.15
C ARG A 183 9.53 -5.14 -15.92
N SER A 184 8.97 -5.28 -14.73
CA SER A 184 9.75 -5.20 -13.48
C SER A 184 10.57 -6.46 -13.16
N ARG A 185 10.38 -7.56 -13.91
CA ARG A 185 11.23 -8.77 -13.85
C ARG A 185 12.46 -8.66 -14.74
N VAL A 186 12.47 -7.76 -15.74
CA VAL A 186 13.64 -7.51 -16.58
C VAL A 186 14.59 -6.58 -15.81
N PRO A 187 15.80 -7.01 -15.42
CA PRO A 187 16.81 -6.10 -14.91
C PRO A 187 17.05 -5.02 -15.96
N SER A 188 17.23 -3.77 -15.55
CA SER A 188 17.53 -2.63 -16.42
C SER A 188 18.92 -2.69 -17.08
N GLU A 189 19.36 -3.88 -17.49
CA GLU A 189 20.65 -4.18 -18.09
C GLU A 189 20.38 -4.81 -19.46
N GLN A 190 19.85 -4.01 -20.37
CA GLN A 190 19.87 -4.21 -21.83
C GLN A 190 19.19 -3.00 -22.50
N LEU A 191 19.86 -1.86 -22.44
CA LEU A 191 19.77 -0.89 -23.53
C LEU A 191 20.97 -1.23 -24.45
N PRO A 192 20.78 -1.74 -25.68
CA PRO A 192 21.90 -1.95 -26.57
C PRO A 192 22.50 -0.59 -26.94
N THR A 193 23.69 -0.31 -26.42
CA THR A 193 24.63 0.63 -27.02
C THR A 193 25.11 0.02 -28.33
N SER A 194 24.37 0.26 -29.40
CA SER A 194 24.88 0.13 -30.77
C SER A 194 24.05 1.03 -31.68
N ALA A 195 24.51 2.26 -31.85
CA ALA A 195 24.31 2.99 -33.09
C ALA A 195 25.66 2.95 -33.86
N PRO A 196 25.64 2.81 -35.19
CA PRO A 196 26.84 2.89 -36.02
C PRO A 196 27.46 4.29 -36.02
#